data_AF-A0A220TZW5-F1
#
_entry.id   AF-A0A220TZW5-F1
#
_cell.length_a   1.000
_cell.length_b   1.000
_cell.length_c   1.000
_cell.angle_alpha   90.00
_cell.angle_beta   90.00
_cell.angle_gamma   90.00
#
_symmetry.space_group_name_H-M   'P 1'
#
loop_
_entity.id
_entity.type
_entity.pdbx_description
1 polymer ?
#
loop_
_entity_poly.entity_id
_entity_poly.type
_entity_poly.pdbx_seq_one_letter_code
_entity_poly.pdbx_strand_id
1 'polypeptide(L)'
;MPVTHDFEKELANRYTALLSAKEKEVLYPDNEGYKWKREKLETLYQDTVLKSKYPKERLKNLEEEVQKEQDNQMNQAEQFKQAYKQGILQKLQFTKEETNYKDAYKQEVLKSLNKEPSEKETPPDESKKGEQEMKDFEAKHGYEKVYMLKREVLDEIKEMDLTPVQKEKVNQIEKGLEQERLMKLGNKKDKNQENDMEM
;
A
#
# COMPACT_ATOMS: atom_id res chain seq x y z
N MET A 1 -33.34 7.51 44.19
CA MET A 1 -33.80 6.54 43.19
C MET A 1 -32.71 6.40 42.12
N PRO A 2 -31.97 5.28 42.03
CA PRO A 2 -30.88 5.08 41.07
C PRO A 2 -31.25 4.27 39.81
N VAL A 3 -32.52 3.86 39.66
CA VAL A 3 -32.94 2.82 38.69
C VAL A 3 -32.90 3.27 37.21
N THR A 4 -32.92 4.57 36.93
CA THR A 4 -33.03 5.07 35.55
C THR A 4 -31.71 5.06 34.78
N HIS A 5 -30.58 5.27 35.45
CA HIS A 5 -29.28 5.42 34.79
C HIS A 5 -28.68 4.08 34.34
N ASP A 6 -28.88 3.01 35.12
CA ASP A 6 -28.43 1.67 34.75
C ASP A 6 -29.24 1.12 33.57
N PHE A 7 -30.54 1.45 33.50
CA PHE A 7 -31.40 1.10 32.38
C PHE A 7 -31.02 1.85 31.09
N GLU A 8 -30.73 3.15 31.18
CA GLU A 8 -30.26 3.95 30.04
C GLU A 8 -28.95 3.38 29.46
N LYS A 9 -28.00 2.98 30.32
CA LYS A 9 -26.76 2.31 29.88
C LYS A 9 -27.03 0.97 29.21
N GLU A 10 -27.90 0.15 29.79
CA GLU A 10 -28.28 -1.13 29.19
C GLU A 10 -28.92 -0.93 27.81
N LEU A 11 -29.78 0.08 27.67
CA LEU A 11 -30.45 0.41 26.43
C LEU A 11 -29.48 0.93 25.37
N ALA A 12 -28.54 1.80 25.77
CA ALA A 12 -27.46 2.28 24.90
C ALA A 12 -26.61 1.12 24.41
N ASN A 13 -26.16 0.22 25.29
CA ASN A 13 -25.37 -0.95 24.92
C ASN A 13 -26.11 -1.88 23.94
N ARG A 14 -27.42 -2.11 24.16
CA ARG A 14 -28.25 -2.91 23.24
C ARG A 14 -28.39 -2.23 21.87
N TYR A 15 -28.54 -0.91 21.84
CA TYR A 15 -28.62 -0.13 20.60
C TYR A 15 -27.29 -0.12 19.85
N THR A 16 -26.15 0.07 20.53
CA THR A 16 -24.81 -0.07 19.93
C THR A 16 -24.62 -1.46 19.31
N ALA A 17 -25.02 -2.52 20.02
CA ALA A 17 -24.93 -3.89 19.49
C ALA A 17 -25.80 -4.09 18.24
N LEU A 18 -26.98 -3.48 18.19
CA LEU A 18 -27.85 -3.48 17.01
C LEU A 18 -27.19 -2.76 15.83
N LEU A 19 -26.63 -1.58 16.05
CA LEU A 19 -25.93 -0.82 15.00
C LEU A 19 -24.73 -1.59 14.45
N SER A 20 -23.90 -2.20 15.31
CA SER A 20 -22.80 -3.07 14.86
C SER A 20 -23.29 -4.30 14.08
N ALA A 21 -24.46 -4.85 14.40
CA ALA A 21 -25.03 -5.97 13.65
C ALA A 21 -25.54 -5.53 12.27
N LYS A 22 -26.18 -4.36 12.18
CA LYS A 22 -26.59 -3.74 10.91
C LYS A 22 -25.39 -3.50 10.00
N GLU A 23 -24.30 -2.96 10.55
CA GLU A 23 -23.06 -2.74 9.81
C GLU A 23 -22.48 -4.06 9.25
N LYS A 24 -22.46 -5.13 10.06
CA LYS A 24 -21.98 -6.44 9.59
C LYS A 24 -22.86 -7.05 8.51
N GLU A 25 -24.18 -6.88 8.57
CA GLU A 25 -25.07 -7.30 7.49
C GLU A 25 -24.78 -6.53 6.20
N VAL A 26 -24.53 -5.22 6.28
CA VAL A 26 -24.15 -4.40 5.11
C VAL A 26 -22.80 -4.82 4.52
N LEU A 27 -21.82 -5.14 5.37
CA LEU A 27 -20.49 -5.58 4.93
C LEU A 27 -20.48 -7.00 4.35
N TYR A 28 -21.42 -7.85 4.78
CA TYR A 28 -21.49 -9.27 4.40
C TYR A 28 -22.92 -9.67 4.03
N PRO A 29 -23.46 -9.15 2.91
CA PRO A 29 -24.87 -9.33 2.54
C PRO A 29 -25.24 -10.80 2.23
N ASP A 30 -24.28 -11.60 1.76
CA ASP A 30 -24.50 -13.01 1.41
C ASP A 30 -24.53 -13.95 2.63
N ASN A 31 -24.28 -13.44 3.84
CA ASN A 31 -24.24 -14.25 5.05
C ASN A 31 -25.53 -14.07 5.87
N GLU A 32 -26.45 -15.00 5.69
CA GLU A 32 -27.74 -15.06 6.40
C GLU A 32 -27.60 -15.08 7.93
N GLY A 33 -26.47 -15.53 8.45
CA GLY A 33 -26.19 -15.52 9.89
C GLY A 33 -26.10 -14.11 10.49
N TYR A 34 -25.60 -13.13 9.73
CA TYR A 34 -25.57 -11.73 10.19
C TYR A 34 -26.96 -11.10 10.15
N LYS A 35 -27.76 -11.41 9.13
CA LYS A 35 -29.16 -11.00 9.06
C LYS A 35 -29.97 -11.53 10.24
N TRP A 36 -29.86 -12.83 10.54
CA TRP A 36 -30.51 -13.43 11.71
C TRP A 36 -30.06 -12.78 13.02
N LYS A 37 -28.76 -12.49 13.16
CA LYS A 37 -28.21 -11.84 14.35
C LYS A 37 -28.74 -10.42 14.52
N ARG A 38 -28.85 -9.63 13.43
CA ARG A 38 -29.47 -8.30 13.46
C ARG A 38 -30.93 -8.39 13.90
N GLU A 39 -31.73 -9.26 13.27
CA GLU A 39 -33.16 -9.42 13.56
C GLU A 39 -33.41 -9.82 15.02
N LYS A 40 -32.59 -10.73 15.55
CA LYS A 40 -32.65 -11.12 16.96
C LYS A 40 -32.35 -9.95 17.90
N LEU A 41 -31.33 -9.16 17.61
CA LEU A 41 -30.97 -7.99 18.41
C LEU A 41 -32.01 -6.87 18.32
N GLU A 42 -32.61 -6.68 17.14
CA GLU A 42 -33.70 -5.72 16.93
C GLU A 42 -34.93 -6.08 17.77
N THR A 43 -35.31 -7.36 17.75
CA THR A 43 -36.42 -7.87 18.57
C THR A 43 -36.15 -7.69 20.07
N LEU A 44 -34.93 -8.01 20.52
CA LEU A 44 -34.54 -7.83 21.92
C LEU A 44 -34.52 -6.36 22.32
N TYR A 45 -34.06 -5.47 21.46
CA TYR A 45 -34.07 -4.03 21.69
C TYR A 45 -35.51 -3.50 21.84
N GLN A 46 -36.37 -3.81 20.87
CA GLN A 46 -37.78 -3.40 20.89
C GLN A 46 -38.51 -3.92 22.13
N ASP A 47 -38.29 -5.19 22.50
CA ASP A 47 -38.88 -5.78 23.70
C ASP A 47 -38.43 -5.07 24.99
N THR A 48 -37.16 -4.62 25.04
CA THR A 48 -36.62 -3.85 26.17
C THR A 48 -37.27 -2.47 26.29
N VAL A 49 -37.44 -1.78 25.16
CA VAL A 49 -38.10 -0.48 25.08
C VAL A 49 -39.58 -0.60 25.47
N LEU A 50 -40.28 -1.63 24.98
CA LEU A 50 -41.68 -1.88 25.28
C LEU A 50 -41.91 -2.24 26.75
N LYS A 51 -41.09 -3.13 27.32
CA LYS A 51 -41.19 -3.57 28.72
C LYS A 51 -40.92 -2.45 29.72
N SER A 52 -40.02 -1.54 29.40
CA SER A 52 -39.63 -0.43 30.28
C SER A 52 -40.58 0.76 30.25
N LYS A 53 -41.52 0.82 29.29
CA LYS A 53 -42.39 2.00 29.04
C LYS A 53 -41.58 3.29 28.94
N TYR A 54 -40.37 3.21 28.38
CA TYR A 54 -39.44 4.33 28.34
C TYR A 54 -39.98 5.48 27.47
N PRO A 55 -39.83 6.76 27.88
CA PRO A 55 -40.35 7.89 27.11
C PRO A 55 -39.72 7.96 25.72
N LYS A 56 -40.56 8.10 24.68
CA LYS A 56 -40.10 8.15 23.27
C LYS A 56 -39.10 9.27 22.98
N GLU A 57 -39.27 10.44 23.59
CA GLU A 57 -38.34 11.57 23.42
C GLU A 57 -36.96 11.26 24.01
N ARG A 58 -36.92 10.63 25.19
CA ARG A 58 -35.64 10.22 25.81
C ARG A 58 -34.98 9.07 25.04
N LEU A 59 -35.78 8.16 24.51
CA LEU A 59 -35.31 7.08 23.65
C LEU A 59 -34.59 7.64 22.42
N LYS A 60 -35.26 8.57 21.73
CA LYS A 60 -34.73 9.19 20.51
C LYS A 60 -33.41 9.92 20.76
N ASN A 61 -33.30 10.69 21.83
CA ASN A 61 -32.06 11.39 22.16
C ASN A 61 -30.91 10.41 22.44
N LEU A 62 -31.20 9.30 23.12
CA LEU A 62 -30.22 8.26 23.42
C LEU A 62 -29.76 7.52 22.15
N GLU A 63 -30.70 7.20 21.25
CA GLU A 63 -30.38 6.61 19.95
C GLU A 63 -29.52 7.56 19.08
N GLU A 64 -29.86 8.86 19.03
CA GLU A 64 -29.09 9.86 18.31
C GLU A 64 -27.67 10.04 18.87
N GLU A 65 -27.52 10.05 20.19
CA GLU A 65 -26.21 10.18 20.86
C GLU A 65 -25.32 8.98 20.58
N VAL A 66 -25.85 7.75 20.71
CA VAL A 66 -25.12 6.52 20.41
C VAL A 66 -24.75 6.43 18.92
N GLN A 67 -25.64 6.84 18.02
CA GLN A 67 -25.35 6.87 16.59
C GLN A 67 -24.19 7.84 16.29
N LYS A 68 -24.23 9.03 16.88
CA LYS A 68 -23.19 10.06 16.68
C LYS A 68 -21.83 9.61 17.22
N GLU A 69 -21.79 8.91 18.35
CA GLU A 69 -20.55 8.31 18.87
C GLU A 69 -19.98 7.26 17.92
N GLN A 70 -20.85 6.41 17.37
CA GLN A 70 -20.44 5.37 16.42
C GLN A 70 -19.92 5.98 15.11
N ASP A 71 -20.58 7.01 14.57
CA ASP A 71 -20.14 7.71 13.37
C ASP A 71 -18.77 8.40 13.58
N ASN A 72 -18.56 8.99 14.76
CA ASN A 72 -17.27 9.58 15.13
C ASN A 72 -16.16 8.53 15.23
N GLN A 73 -16.45 7.36 15.82
CA GLN A 73 -15.48 6.26 15.89
C GLN A 73 -15.15 5.70 14.51
N MET A 74 -16.14 5.55 13.63
CA MET A 74 -15.91 5.14 12.23
C MET A 74 -15.05 6.15 11.48
N ASN A 75 -15.34 7.45 11.61
CA ASN A 75 -14.56 8.50 10.97
C ASN A 75 -13.09 8.48 11.45
N GLN A 76 -12.85 8.29 12.75
CA GLN A 76 -11.49 8.18 13.27
C GLN A 76 -10.77 6.92 12.76
N ALA A 77 -11.46 5.78 12.71
CA ALA A 77 -10.92 4.54 12.18
C ALA A 77 -10.59 4.65 10.67
N GLU A 78 -11.44 5.34 9.91
CA GLU A 78 -11.22 5.58 8.49
C GLU A 78 -10.06 6.53 8.25
N GLN A 79 -9.97 7.63 9.00
CA GLN A 79 -8.82 8.55 8.97
C GLN A 79 -7.52 7.82 9.31
N PHE A 80 -7.52 6.96 10.34
CA PHE A 80 -6.35 6.14 10.68
C PHE A 80 -5.97 5.19 9.54
N LYS A 81 -6.95 4.47 8.96
CA LYS A 81 -6.72 3.57 7.84
C LYS A 81 -6.16 4.30 6.61
N GLN A 82 -6.68 5.50 6.32
CA GLN A 82 -6.19 6.35 5.25
C GLN A 82 -4.76 6.84 5.52
N ALA A 83 -4.47 7.34 6.73
CA ALA A 83 -3.14 7.79 7.13
C ALA A 83 -2.12 6.64 7.10
N TYR A 84 -2.51 5.45 7.55
CA TYR A 84 -1.66 4.25 7.51
C TYR A 84 -1.39 3.80 6.07
N LYS A 85 -2.43 3.78 5.21
CA LYS A 85 -2.27 3.52 3.77
C LYS A 85 -1.33 4.53 3.13
N GLN A 86 -1.49 5.83 3.42
CA GLN A 86 -0.60 6.88 2.93
C GLN A 86 0.83 6.70 3.43
N GLY A 87 1.03 6.35 4.70
CA GLY A 87 2.35 6.09 5.26
C GLY A 87 3.04 4.87 4.63
N ILE A 88 2.31 3.81 4.31
CA ILE A 88 2.83 2.67 3.54
C ILE A 88 3.16 3.11 2.11
N LEU A 89 2.25 3.82 1.43
CA LEU A 89 2.50 4.31 0.08
C LEU A 89 3.71 5.23 0.01
N GLN A 90 3.92 6.10 1.00
CA GLN A 90 5.09 6.97 1.08
C GLN A 90 6.39 6.18 1.32
N LYS A 91 6.34 5.06 2.05
CA LYS A 91 7.48 4.15 2.22
C LYS A 91 7.76 3.31 0.97
N LEU A 92 6.73 3.06 0.15
CA LEU A 92 6.83 2.35 -1.12
C LEU A 92 7.14 3.29 -2.29
N GLN A 93 6.93 4.60 -2.13
CA GLN A 93 7.35 5.59 -3.11
C GLN A 93 8.87 5.60 -3.15
N PHE A 94 9.39 5.44 -4.37
CA PHE A 94 10.79 5.65 -4.69
C PHE A 94 11.25 6.98 -4.08
N THR A 95 12.33 6.96 -3.32
CA THR A 95 12.93 8.17 -2.80
C THR A 95 13.30 9.08 -3.98
N LYS A 96 13.41 10.39 -3.74
CA LYS A 96 13.88 11.32 -4.79
C LYS A 96 15.19 10.88 -5.44
N GLU A 97 16.05 10.20 -4.67
CA GLU A 97 17.30 9.61 -5.17
C GLU A 97 17.04 8.44 -6.14
N GLU A 98 16.06 7.57 -5.85
CA GLU A 98 15.65 6.46 -6.72
C GLU A 98 14.98 6.92 -8.01
N THR A 99 14.11 7.94 -7.95
CA THR A 99 13.50 8.52 -9.16
C THR A 99 14.56 9.16 -10.05
N ASN A 100 15.50 9.92 -9.47
CA ASN A 100 16.59 10.52 -10.23
C ASN A 100 17.49 9.46 -10.86
N TYR A 101 17.78 8.38 -10.14
CA TYR A 101 18.54 7.25 -10.66
C TYR A 101 17.83 6.58 -11.84
N LYS A 102 16.53 6.30 -11.72
CA LYS A 102 15.72 5.72 -12.79
C LYS A 102 15.68 6.60 -14.03
N ASP A 103 15.41 7.90 -13.85
CA ASP A 103 15.32 8.84 -14.96
C ASP A 103 16.66 8.96 -15.69
N ALA A 104 17.75 9.06 -14.95
CA ALA A 104 19.08 9.14 -15.52
C ALA A 104 19.45 7.82 -16.26
N TYR A 105 19.18 6.65 -15.67
CA TYR A 105 19.45 5.35 -16.30
C TYR A 105 18.60 5.15 -17.56
N LYS A 106 17.34 5.62 -17.52
CA LYS A 106 16.45 5.62 -18.69
C LYS A 106 17.01 6.46 -19.82
N GLN A 107 17.54 7.65 -19.52
CA GLN A 107 18.20 8.48 -20.52
C GLN A 107 19.46 7.81 -21.10
N GLU A 108 20.27 7.15 -20.27
CA GLU A 108 21.46 6.42 -20.74
C GLU A 108 21.10 5.27 -21.71
N VAL A 109 20.08 4.49 -21.37
CA VAL A 109 19.58 3.42 -22.26
C VAL A 109 19.01 4.01 -23.55
N LEU A 110 18.27 5.12 -23.49
CA LEU A 110 17.72 5.78 -24.68
C LEU A 110 18.80 6.36 -25.60
N LYS A 111 19.84 6.99 -25.03
CA LYS A 111 21.04 7.43 -25.76
C LYS A 111 21.69 6.25 -26.48
N SER A 112 21.84 5.10 -25.82
CA SER A 112 22.39 3.87 -26.41
C SER A 112 21.52 3.27 -27.52
N LEU A 113 20.22 3.57 -27.52
CA LEU A 113 19.25 3.14 -28.54
C LEU A 113 19.15 4.09 -29.74
N ASN A 114 19.97 5.14 -29.82
CA ASN A 114 19.88 6.22 -30.82
C ASN A 114 18.46 6.81 -30.95
N LYS A 115 17.69 6.79 -29.86
CA LYS A 115 16.43 7.52 -29.77
C LYS A 115 16.82 8.90 -29.24
N GLU A 116 16.70 9.94 -30.07
CA GLU A 116 16.87 11.30 -29.56
C GLU A 116 15.95 11.49 -28.34
N PRO A 117 16.47 12.02 -27.23
CA PRO A 117 15.65 12.26 -26.06
C PRO A 117 14.53 13.22 -26.47
N SER A 118 13.27 12.89 -26.17
CA SER A 118 12.17 13.82 -26.41
C SER A 118 12.50 15.14 -25.71
N GLU A 119 12.63 16.19 -26.50
CA GLU A 119 12.90 17.60 -26.16
C GLU A 119 12.79 17.95 -24.67
N LYS A 120 13.90 17.82 -23.96
CA LYS A 120 14.38 18.82 -23.01
C LYS A 120 15.91 18.82 -23.09
N GLU A 121 16.45 19.91 -23.61
CA GLU A 121 17.88 20.21 -23.64
C GLU A 121 18.44 20.15 -22.21
N THR A 122 19.08 19.04 -21.84
CA THR A 122 20.02 19.05 -20.71
C THR A 122 21.38 19.47 -21.26
N PRO A 123 21.98 20.57 -20.77
CA PRO A 123 23.30 21.01 -21.21
C PRO A 123 24.36 19.92 -20.92
N PRO A 124 25.47 19.88 -21.69
CA PRO A 124 26.49 18.82 -21.61
C PRO A 124 27.15 18.64 -20.22
N ASP A 125 26.94 19.59 -19.30
CA ASP A 125 27.45 19.53 -17.92
C ASP A 125 26.61 18.65 -16.98
N GLU A 126 25.31 18.49 -17.24
CA GLU A 126 24.42 17.66 -16.38
C GLU A 126 24.61 16.16 -16.62
N SER A 127 25.05 15.75 -17.81
CA SER A 127 25.29 14.33 -18.12
C SER A 127 26.39 13.73 -17.23
N LYS A 128 27.44 14.50 -16.92
CA LYS A 128 28.52 14.05 -16.01
C LYS A 128 28.06 13.97 -14.56
N LYS A 129 27.21 14.89 -14.15
CA LYS A 129 26.66 14.91 -12.79
C LYS A 129 25.68 13.76 -12.57
N GLY A 130 24.84 13.45 -13.56
CA GLY A 130 23.93 12.30 -13.52
C GLY A 130 24.67 10.95 -13.48
N GLU A 131 25.74 10.77 -14.24
CA GLU A 131 26.57 9.56 -14.18
C GLU A 131 27.26 9.39 -12.82
N GLN A 132 27.72 10.49 -12.22
CA GLN A 132 28.33 10.46 -10.90
C GLN A 132 27.29 10.11 -9.82
N GLU A 133 26.10 10.73 -9.88
CA GLU A 133 24.99 10.43 -8.99
C GLU A 133 24.50 8.97 -9.12
N MET A 134 24.52 8.41 -10.34
CA MET A 134 24.26 6.98 -10.53
C MET A 134 25.30 6.09 -9.86
N LYS A 135 26.58 6.37 -10.05
CA LYS A 135 27.66 5.58 -9.44
C LYS A 135 27.65 5.69 -7.92
N ASP A 136 27.38 6.88 -7.41
CA ASP A 136 27.24 7.11 -5.97
C ASP A 136 26.02 6.37 -5.42
N PHE A 137 24.91 6.32 -6.17
CA PHE A 137 23.72 5.52 -5.83
C PHE A 137 24.02 4.01 -5.85
N GLU A 138 24.71 3.51 -6.88
CA GLU A 138 25.13 2.11 -6.98
C GLU A 138 26.12 1.70 -5.89
N ALA A 139 26.98 2.62 -5.44
CA ALA A 139 27.90 2.39 -4.34
C ALA A 139 27.21 2.44 -2.98
N LYS A 140 26.22 3.32 -2.82
CA LYS A 140 25.46 3.53 -1.57
C LYS A 140 24.38 2.47 -1.36
N HIS A 141 23.81 1.92 -2.43
CA HIS A 141 22.72 0.95 -2.39
C HIS A 141 23.16 -0.44 -2.85
N GLY A 142 22.69 -1.48 -2.17
CA GLY A 142 23.03 -2.85 -2.51
C GLY A 142 22.58 -3.24 -3.93
N TYR A 143 23.31 -4.17 -4.55
CA TYR A 143 23.09 -4.63 -5.92
C TYR A 143 21.63 -5.02 -6.22
N GLU A 144 20.95 -5.72 -5.30
CA GLU A 144 19.55 -6.14 -5.47
C GLU A 144 18.62 -4.95 -5.73
N LYS A 145 18.84 -3.84 -5.00
CA LYS A 145 18.04 -2.63 -5.10
C LYS A 145 18.27 -1.93 -6.44
N VAL A 146 19.54 -1.84 -6.86
CA VAL A 146 19.94 -1.28 -8.16
C VAL A 146 19.34 -2.11 -9.30
N TYR A 147 19.43 -3.44 -9.22
CA TYR A 147 18.89 -4.36 -10.22
C TYR A 147 17.38 -4.16 -10.42
N MET A 148 16.60 -4.09 -9.33
CA MET A 148 15.15 -3.83 -9.39
C MET A 148 14.83 -2.53 -10.11
N LEU A 149 15.56 -1.45 -9.81
CA LEU A 149 15.38 -0.14 -10.46
C LEU A 149 15.74 -0.19 -11.95
N LYS A 150 16.89 -0.79 -12.31
CA LYS A 150 17.29 -0.96 -13.72
C LYS A 150 16.27 -1.79 -14.49
N ARG A 151 15.73 -2.83 -13.87
CA ARG A 151 14.72 -3.70 -14.46
C ARG A 151 13.41 -2.97 -14.74
N GLU A 152 12.90 -2.20 -13.78
CA GLU A 152 11.70 -1.39 -13.95
C GLU A 152 11.87 -0.27 -15.00
N VAL A 153 13.09 0.23 -15.21
CA VAL A 153 13.36 1.17 -16.32
C VAL A 153 13.30 0.44 -17.67
N LEU A 154 13.81 -0.79 -17.77
CA LEU A 154 13.78 -1.57 -19.01
C LEU A 154 12.35 -1.96 -19.40
N ASP A 155 11.55 -2.51 -18.47
CA ASP A 155 10.24 -1.92 -18.14
C ASP A 155 9.53 -0.96 -19.08
N GLU A 156 9.49 0.27 -18.55
CA GLU A 156 8.93 1.45 -19.16
C GLU A 156 9.48 1.70 -20.57
N ILE A 157 10.77 1.39 -20.82
CA ILE A 157 11.36 1.59 -22.14
C ILE A 157 10.72 0.66 -23.18
N LYS A 158 10.42 -0.59 -22.82
CA LYS A 158 9.74 -1.56 -23.69
C LYS A 158 8.28 -1.18 -23.98
N GLU A 159 7.62 -0.51 -23.05
CA GLU A 159 6.27 0.02 -23.24
C GLU A 159 6.23 1.21 -24.22
N MET A 160 7.36 1.84 -24.51
CA MET A 160 7.43 2.90 -25.53
C MET A 160 7.40 2.33 -26.96
N ASP A 161 7.01 3.15 -27.93
CA ASP A 161 7.05 2.83 -29.36
C ASP A 161 8.50 2.69 -29.85
N LEU A 162 9.09 1.51 -29.66
CA LEU A 162 10.44 1.16 -30.10
C LEU A 162 10.39 0.46 -31.46
N THR A 163 11.36 0.77 -32.31
CA THR A 163 11.57 0.02 -33.56
C THR A 163 12.03 -1.41 -33.27
N PRO A 164 11.83 -2.39 -34.18
CA PRO A 164 12.27 -3.77 -33.96
C PRO A 164 13.75 -3.92 -33.58
N VAL A 165 14.62 -3.09 -34.18
CA VAL A 165 16.06 -3.04 -33.89
C VAL A 165 16.34 -2.50 -32.48
N GLN A 166 15.59 -1.49 -32.04
CA GLN A 166 15.69 -0.97 -30.68
C GLN A 166 15.18 -1.97 -29.65
N LYS A 167 14.10 -2.70 -29.94
CA LYS A 167 13.60 -3.79 -29.08
C LYS A 167 14.64 -4.89 -28.90
N GLU A 168 15.34 -5.26 -29.97
CA GLU A 168 16.42 -6.24 -29.90
C GLU A 168 17.57 -5.76 -29.00
N LYS A 169 17.99 -4.49 -29.13
CA LYS A 169 19.00 -3.89 -28.26
C LYS A 169 18.55 -3.84 -26.79
N VAL A 170 17.31 -3.46 -26.50
CA VAL A 170 16.76 -3.50 -25.13
C VAL A 170 16.77 -4.91 -24.56
N ASN A 171 16.41 -5.92 -25.37
CA ASN A 171 16.48 -7.32 -24.95
C ASN A 171 17.92 -7.80 -24.72
N GLN A 172 18.91 -7.29 -25.45
CA GLN A 172 20.32 -7.58 -25.18
C GLN A 172 20.77 -6.97 -23.85
N ILE A 173 20.39 -5.73 -23.56
CA ILE A 173 20.68 -5.05 -22.29
C ILE A 173 20.03 -5.79 -21.12
N GLU A 174 18.78 -6.21 -21.26
CA GLU A 174 18.08 -7.01 -20.25
C GLU A 174 18.76 -8.37 -20.00
N LYS A 175 19.19 -9.07 -21.06
CA LYS A 175 19.95 -10.32 -20.91
C LYS A 175 21.27 -10.10 -20.18
N GLY A 176 21.99 -9.02 -20.48
CA GLY A 176 23.22 -8.66 -19.78
C GLY A 176 22.96 -8.38 -18.29
N LEU A 177 21.89 -7.65 -17.97
CA LEU A 177 21.48 -7.36 -16.59
C LEU A 177 21.11 -8.64 -15.82
N GLU A 178 20.39 -9.57 -16.44
CA GLU A 178 20.03 -10.86 -15.82
C GLU A 178 21.26 -11.75 -15.60
N GLN A 179 22.18 -11.79 -16.56
CA GLN A 179 23.47 -12.50 -16.41
C GLN A 179 24.29 -11.91 -15.28
N GLU A 180 24.37 -10.58 -15.19
CA GLU A 180 25.07 -9.91 -14.08
C GLU A 180 24.42 -10.25 -12.74
N ARG A 181 23.09 -10.31 -12.67
CA ARG A 181 22.39 -10.71 -11.44
C ARG A 181 22.75 -12.12 -11.04
N LEU A 182 22.73 -13.06 -11.98
CA LEU A 182 23.12 -14.44 -11.72
C LEU A 182 24.57 -14.53 -11.23
N MET A 183 25.50 -13.74 -11.76
CA MET A 183 26.88 -13.71 -11.27
C MET A 183 27.01 -13.08 -9.87
N LYS A 184 26.28 -12.00 -9.59
CA LYS A 184 26.40 -11.26 -8.32
C LYS A 184 25.63 -11.92 -7.17
N LEU A 185 24.47 -12.52 -7.43
CA LEU A 185 23.68 -13.25 -6.43
C LEU A 185 23.93 -14.76 -6.41
N GLY A 186 24.23 -15.39 -7.56
CA GLY A 186 24.45 -16.83 -7.66
C GLY A 186 25.75 -17.31 -7.00
N ASN A 187 26.75 -16.43 -6.86
CA ASN A 187 28.03 -16.75 -6.24
C ASN A 187 28.01 -16.86 -4.70
N LYS A 188 26.83 -16.81 -4.05
CA LYS A 188 26.72 -17.02 -2.59
C LYS A 188 26.78 -18.50 -2.15
N LYS A 189 26.88 -19.48 -3.06
CA LYS A 189 26.93 -20.91 -2.68
C LYS A 189 28.32 -21.55 -2.61
N ASP A 190 29.38 -20.97 -3.18
CA ASP A 190 30.69 -21.65 -3.26
C ASP A 190 31.86 -20.85 -2.64
N LYS A 191 31.68 -20.33 -1.43
CA LYS A 191 32.80 -19.78 -0.62
C LYS A 191 32.82 -20.29 0.82
N ASN A 192 32.54 -21.57 1.02
CA ASN A 192 32.73 -22.21 2.33
C ASN A 192 33.43 -23.59 2.24
N GLN A 193 34.19 -23.86 1.18
CA GLN A 193 34.92 -25.13 1.00
C GLN A 193 36.37 -24.98 0.51
N GLU A 194 37.04 -23.88 0.82
CA GLU A 194 38.46 -23.74 0.53
C GLU A 194 39.18 -23.11 1.73
N ASN A 195 39.30 -23.89 2.80
CA ASN A 195 40.29 -23.73 3.86
C ASN A 195 40.42 -25.01 4.69
N ASP A 196 40.49 -26.16 4.01
CA ASP A 196 40.84 -27.43 4.66
C ASP A 196 41.48 -28.39 3.63
N MET A 197 42.62 -27.96 3.05
CA MET A 197 43.65 -28.86 2.53
C MET A 197 44.92 -28.04 2.22
N GLU A 198 46.06 -28.56 2.71
CA GLU A 198 47.45 -28.06 2.61
C GLU A 198 47.89 -27.00 3.66
N MET A 199 48.17 -27.43 4.90
CA MET A 199 49.44 -28.05 5.31
C MET A 199 49.38 -28.56 6.76
#